data_AF-A0A9D0L6Z4-F1
#
_entry.id   AF-A0A9D0L6Z4-F1
#
_cell.length_a   1.000
_cell.length_b   1.000
_cell.length_c   1.000
_cell.angle_alpha   90.00
_cell.angle_beta   90.00
_cell.angle_gamma   90.00
#
_symmetry.space_group_name_H-M   'P 1'
#
loop_
_entity.id
_entity.type
_entity.pdbx_description
1 polymer ?
#
loop_
_entity_poly.entity_id
_entity_poly.type
_entity_poly.pdbx_seq_one_letter_code
_entity_poly.pdbx_strand_id
1 'polypeptide(L)'
;MQHRMAPLCRHAEELLEEIDAADSARMSGSCRNLLVHRGVLWTFIQQLNVEPTNKHAERELRAFVLWRRRLFGTQRVRGNELAENIITVAHTARKQNSNVLTLLTRCC
;
A
#
# COMPACT_ATOMS: atom_id res chain seq x y z
N MET A 1 -4.35 13.00 22.04
CA MET A 1 -4.18 13.23 20.58
C MET A 1 -5.51 13.12 19.84
N GLN A 2 -6.25 12.01 19.99
CA GLN A 2 -7.57 11.78 19.36
C GLN A 2 -8.58 12.92 19.45
N HIS A 3 -8.86 13.46 20.65
CA HIS A 3 -9.89 14.50 20.82
C HIS A 3 -9.58 15.81 20.05
N ARG A 4 -8.29 16.15 19.88
CA ARG A 4 -7.87 17.32 19.11
C ARG A 4 -7.88 17.07 17.60
N MET A 5 -7.72 15.82 17.18
CA MET A 5 -7.68 15.44 15.76
C MET A 5 -9.06 15.15 15.18
N ALA A 6 -10.02 14.74 16.00
CA ALA A 6 -11.40 14.45 15.58
C ALA A 6 -12.03 15.53 14.67
N PRO A 7 -11.97 16.85 14.98
CA PRO A 7 -12.52 17.86 14.08
C PRO A 7 -11.76 17.95 12.74
N LEU A 8 -10.45 17.74 12.74
CA LEU A 8 -9.63 17.76 11.51
C LEU A 8 -9.91 16.55 10.62
N CYS A 9 -10.06 15.36 11.22
CA CYS A 9 -10.41 14.15 10.48
C CYS A 9 -11.78 14.28 9.81
N ARG A 10 -12.78 14.81 10.54
CA ARG A 10 -14.11 15.06 9.99
C ARG A 10 -14.06 16.07 8.85
N HIS A 11 -13.37 17.18 9.04
CA HIS A 11 -13.25 18.19 8.00
C HIS A 11 -12.55 17.67 6.74
N ALA A 12 -11.53 16.82 6.90
CA ALA A 12 -10.89 16.15 5.77
C ALA A 12 -11.85 15.21 5.04
N GLU A 13 -12.68 14.43 5.76
CA GLU A 13 -13.70 13.57 5.15
C GLU A 13 -14.75 14.38 4.39
N GLU A 14 -15.25 15.48 4.97
CA GLU A 14 -16.20 16.40 4.32
C GLU A 14 -15.65 16.94 2.99
N LEU A 15 -14.37 17.35 2.97
CA LEU A 15 -13.72 17.82 1.74
C LEU A 15 -13.56 16.70 0.69
N LEU A 16 -13.28 15.47 1.12
CA LEU A 16 -13.20 14.32 0.20
C LEU A 16 -14.56 14.03 -0.43
N GLU A 17 -15.65 14.10 0.35
CA GLU A 17 -17.02 13.91 -0.12
C GLU A 17 -17.43 15.03 -1.08
N GLU A 18 -17.11 16.29 -0.78
CA GLU A 18 -17.38 17.43 -1.66
C GLU A 18 -16.68 17.28 -3.02
N ILE A 19 -15.40 16.91 -3.02
CA ILE A 19 -14.61 16.74 -4.25
C ILE A 19 -15.09 15.55 -5.08
N ASP A 20 -15.47 14.44 -4.44
CA ASP A 20 -16.05 13.28 -5.14
C ASP A 20 -17.43 13.64 -5.73
N ALA A 21 -18.28 14.34 -4.97
CA ALA A 21 -19.60 14.78 -5.42
C ALA A 21 -19.54 15.81 -6.55
N ALA A 22 -18.55 16.69 -6.54
CA ALA A 22 -18.29 17.66 -7.61
C ALA A 22 -17.76 17.01 -8.90
N ASP A 23 -17.49 15.70 -8.89
CA ASP A 23 -16.93 14.90 -9.98
C ASP A 23 -15.75 15.59 -10.69
N SER A 24 -14.83 16.13 -9.88
CA SER A 24 -13.64 16.77 -10.41
C SER A 24 -12.80 15.74 -11.17
N ALA A 25 -12.69 15.89 -12.49
CA ALA A 25 -11.95 14.97 -13.37
C ALA A 25 -10.49 14.68 -12.93
N ARG A 26 -9.89 15.57 -12.13
CA ARG A 26 -8.53 15.40 -11.61
C ARG A 26 -8.47 14.57 -10.32
N MET A 27 -9.50 14.63 -9.48
CA MET A 27 -9.40 14.23 -8.07
C MET A 27 -10.53 13.30 -7.58
N SER A 28 -11.67 13.21 -8.28
CA SER A 28 -12.83 12.42 -7.83
C SER A 28 -12.47 10.95 -7.59
N GLY A 29 -11.74 10.32 -8.52
CA GLY A 29 -11.28 8.93 -8.35
C GLY A 29 -10.39 8.70 -7.13
N SER A 30 -9.46 9.63 -6.85
CA SER A 30 -8.59 9.55 -5.67
C SER A 30 -9.37 9.74 -4.37
N CYS A 31 -10.30 10.70 -4.33
CA CYS A 31 -11.13 10.96 -3.15
C CYS A 31 -12.05 9.80 -2.87
N ARG A 32 -12.71 9.26 -3.90
CA ARG A 32 -13.53 8.04 -3.81
C ARG A 32 -12.76 6.87 -3.24
N ASN A 33 -11.54 6.64 -3.71
CA ASN A 33 -10.70 5.55 -3.20
C ASN A 33 -10.36 5.73 -1.72
N LEU A 34 -10.08 6.96 -1.27
CA LEU A 34 -9.86 7.24 0.16
C LEU A 34 -11.14 7.02 0.99
N LEU A 35 -12.31 7.45 0.48
CA LEU A 35 -13.60 7.28 1.15
C LEU A 35 -14.01 5.81 1.29
N VAL A 36 -13.71 4.95 0.30
CA VAL A 36 -13.88 3.49 0.41
C VAL A 36 -13.13 2.92 1.62
N HIS A 37 -11.98 3.50 1.97
CA HIS A 37 -11.14 3.09 3.09
C HIS A 37 -11.30 3.97 4.35
N ARG A 38 -12.37 4.77 4.45
CA ARG A 38 -12.60 5.70 5.58
C ARG A 38 -12.42 5.07 6.98
N GLY A 39 -12.84 3.81 7.14
CA GLY A 39 -12.79 3.10 8.42
C GLY A 39 -11.38 2.86 8.97
N VAL A 40 -10.36 2.92 8.10
CA VAL A 40 -8.96 2.71 8.47
C VAL A 40 -8.06 3.93 8.24
N LEU A 41 -8.59 4.98 7.60
CA LEU A 41 -7.84 6.17 7.18
C LEU A 41 -7.08 6.83 8.34
N TRP A 42 -7.68 6.83 9.53
CA TRP A 42 -7.15 7.49 10.72
C TRP A 42 -6.51 6.55 11.74
N THR A 43 -6.16 5.31 11.34
CA THR A 43 -5.63 4.29 12.27
C THR A 43 -4.41 4.78 13.05
N PHE A 44 -3.51 5.56 12.44
CA PHE A 44 -2.33 6.14 13.10
C PHE A 44 -2.63 7.15 14.22
N ILE A 45 -3.85 7.68 14.26
CA ILE A 45 -4.33 8.57 15.33
C ILE A 45 -4.87 7.76 16.51
N GLN A 46 -5.43 6.58 16.21
CA GLN A 46 -6.06 5.69 17.19
C GLN A 46 -5.05 4.72 17.82
N GLN A 47 -4.04 4.30 17.05
CA GLN A 47 -3.08 3.27 17.41
C GLN A 47 -1.67 3.88 17.46
N LEU A 48 -1.09 3.99 18.66
CA LEU A 48 0.20 4.65 18.89
C LEU A 48 1.37 3.94 18.20
N ASN A 49 1.23 2.64 17.94
CA ASN A 49 2.24 1.82 17.27
C ASN A 49 2.18 1.92 15.74
N VAL A 50 1.23 2.66 15.17
CA VAL A 50 1.13 2.89 13.73
C VAL A 50 1.73 4.25 13.42
N GLU A 51 2.84 4.26 12.69
CA GLU A 51 3.46 5.50 12.24
C GLU A 51 2.54 6.26 11.27
N PRO A 52 2.50 7.62 11.33
CA PRO A 52 1.72 8.44 10.39
C PRO A 52 2.38 8.54 9.01
N THR A 53 3.21 7.57 8.62
CA THR A 53 3.96 7.59 7.35
C THR A 53 3.87 6.26 6.64
N ASN A 54 3.78 6.30 5.31
CA ASN A 54 3.78 5.10 4.46
C ASN A 54 5.19 4.56 4.16
N LYS A 55 6.24 5.07 4.82
CA LYS A 55 7.64 4.76 4.46
C LYS A 55 7.94 3.26 4.51
N HIS A 56 7.38 2.56 5.49
CA HIS A 56 7.58 1.12 5.62
C HIS A 56 6.94 0.37 4.43
N ALA A 57 5.65 0.61 4.15
CA ALA A 57 4.97 -0.07 3.06
C ALA A 57 5.56 0.30 1.69
N GLU A 58 5.94 1.56 1.47
CA GLU A 58 6.65 1.97 0.26
C GLU A 58 7.98 1.24 0.09
N ARG A 59 8.77 1.13 1.16
CA ARG A 59 10.05 0.41 1.12
C ARG A 59 9.86 -1.06 0.75
N GLU A 60 8.85 -1.71 1.32
CA GLU A 60 8.52 -3.09 1.01
C GLU A 60 8.03 -3.23 -0.45
N LEU A 61 7.18 -2.35 -0.95
CA LEU A 61 6.65 -2.49 -2.32
C LEU A 61 7.63 -2.00 -3.41
N ARG A 62 8.59 -1.14 -3.06
CA ARG A 62 9.47 -0.48 -4.04
C ARG A 62 10.24 -1.46 -4.91
N ALA A 63 10.79 -2.53 -4.33
CA ALA A 63 11.57 -3.51 -5.09
C ALA A 63 10.71 -4.18 -6.18
N PHE A 64 9.46 -4.54 -5.84
CA PHE A 64 8.50 -5.12 -6.78
C PHE A 64 8.10 -4.14 -7.88
N VAL A 65 7.76 -2.90 -7.51
CA VAL A 65 7.37 -1.86 -8.47
C VAL A 65 8.49 -1.57 -9.46
N LEU A 66 9.73 -1.43 -8.98
CA LEU A 66 10.89 -1.21 -9.84
C LEU A 66 11.16 -2.40 -10.76
N TRP A 67 11.00 -3.62 -10.25
CA TRP A 67 11.16 -4.84 -11.05
C TRP A 67 10.13 -4.92 -12.18
N ARG A 68 8.85 -4.74 -11.86
CA ARG A 68 7.77 -4.73 -12.86
C ARG A 68 7.93 -3.62 -13.90
N ARG A 69 8.38 -2.44 -13.48
CA ARG A 69 8.64 -1.32 -14.39
C ARG A 69 9.79 -1.63 -15.36
N ARG A 70 10.88 -2.27 -14.89
CA ARG A 70 12.04 -2.60 -15.72
C ARG A 70 11.78 -3.75 -16.70
N LEU A 71 10.99 -4.73 -16.31
CA LEU A 71 10.68 -5.89 -17.15
C LEU A 71 9.38 -5.75 -17.95
N PHE A 72 8.73 -4.58 -17.91
CA PHE A 72 7.40 -4.33 -18.51
C PHE A 72 6.28 -5.25 -17.99
N GLY A 73 6.56 -6.03 -16.95
CA GLY A 73 5.63 -6.98 -16.37
C GLY A 73 5.31 -8.15 -17.31
N THR A 74 4.18 -8.79 -17.04
CA THR A 74 3.65 -9.90 -17.84
C THR A 74 2.13 -9.77 -17.94
N GLN A 75 1.60 -10.15 -19.11
CA GLN A 75 0.17 -10.16 -19.40
C GLN A 75 -0.46 -11.53 -19.09
N ARG A 76 0.35 -12.55 -18.78
CA ARG A 76 -0.15 -13.90 -18.45
C ARG A 76 -0.33 -14.05 -16.94
N VAL A 77 -1.45 -14.66 -16.54
CA VAL A 77 -1.77 -14.98 -15.14
C VAL A 77 -0.61 -15.70 -14.45
N ARG A 78 -0.13 -16.80 -15.05
CA ARG A 78 1.01 -17.57 -14.54
C ARG A 78 2.28 -16.74 -14.32
N GLY A 79 2.51 -15.71 -15.15
CA GLY A 79 3.66 -14.82 -14.96
C GLY A 79 3.48 -13.89 -13.77
N ASN A 80 2.25 -13.43 -13.50
CA ASN A 80 1.95 -12.60 -12.35
C ASN A 80 2.08 -13.41 -11.05
N GLU A 81 1.56 -14.63 -11.03
CA GLU A 81 1.71 -15.58 -9.91
C GLU A 81 3.19 -15.88 -9.61
N LEU A 82 4.00 -16.14 -10.65
CA LEU A 82 5.44 -16.34 -10.47
C LEU A 82 6.10 -15.10 -9.85
N ALA A 83 5.72 -13.90 -10.32
CA ALA A 83 6.27 -12.67 -9.79
C ALA A 83 5.88 -12.44 -8.32
N GLU A 84 4.63 -12.72 -7.97
CA GLU A 84 4.12 -12.68 -6.60
C GLU A 84 4.86 -13.67 -5.68
N ASN A 85 5.08 -14.90 -6.15
CA ASN A 85 5.78 -15.92 -5.37
C ASN A 85 7.25 -15.54 -5.14
N ILE A 86 7.97 -15.11 -6.19
CA ILE A 86 9.37 -14.72 -6.07
C ILE A 86 9.54 -13.54 -5.12
N ILE A 87 8.70 -12.50 -5.23
CA ILE A 87 8.82 -11.33 -4.35
C ILE A 87 8.50 -11.70 -2.89
N THR A 88 7.51 -12.56 -2.67
CA THR A 88 7.13 -13.04 -1.33
C THR A 88 8.27 -13.81 -0.68
N VAL A 89 8.88 -14.75 -1.40
CA VAL A 89 10.04 -15.51 -0.92
C VAL A 89 11.23 -14.59 -0.66
N ALA A 90 11.55 -13.69 -1.59
CA ALA A 90 12.67 -12.77 -1.44
C ALA A 90 12.49 -11.80 -0.25
N HIS A 91 11.27 -11.30 -0.03
CA HIS A 91 10.94 -10.43 1.10
C HIS A 91 11.08 -11.18 2.42
N THR A 92 10.52 -12.39 2.49
CA THR A 92 10.62 -13.26 3.66
C THR A 92 12.08 -13.56 4.01
N ALA A 93 12.86 -14.00 3.03
CA ALA A 93 14.28 -14.31 3.21
C ALA A 93 15.08 -13.10 3.71
N ARG A 94 14.86 -11.90 3.14
CA ARG A 94 15.53 -10.67 3.58
C ARG A 94 15.18 -10.31 5.02
N LYS A 95 13.91 -10.41 5.41
CA LYS A 95 13.46 -10.14 6.79
C LYS A 95 14.04 -11.13 7.80
N GLN A 96 14.19 -12.38 7.38
CA GLN A 96 14.81 -13.45 8.18
C GLN A 96 16.34 -13.47 8.09
N ASN A 97 16.95 -12.48 7.43
CA ASN A 97 18.40 -12.40 7.20
C ASN A 97 18.99 -13.71 6.60
N SER A 98 18.23 -14.33 5.69
CA SER A 98 18.52 -15.62 5.08
C SER A 98 18.83 -15.47 3.59
N ASN A 99 19.57 -16.42 3.02
CA ASN A 99 19.90 -16.39 1.60
C ASN A 99 18.65 -16.62 0.73
N VAL A 100 18.37 -15.68 -0.16
CA VAL A 100 17.17 -15.70 -1.03
C VAL A 100 17.18 -16.92 -1.96
N LEU A 101 18.32 -17.26 -2.56
CA LEU A 101 18.41 -18.40 -3.49
C LEU A 101 18.14 -19.72 -2.76
N THR A 102 18.67 -19.87 -1.54
CA THR A 102 18.41 -21.06 -0.72
C THR A 102 16.93 -21.21 -0.38
N LEU A 103 16.22 -20.11 -0.12
CA LEU A 103 14.78 -20.20 0.17
C LEU A 103 13.97 -20.48 -1.10
N LEU A 104 14.31 -19.84 -2.22
CA LEU A 104 13.66 -20.09 -3.52
C LEU A 104 13.78 -21.55 -3.96
N THR A 105 14.96 -22.16 -3.81
CA THR A 105 15.17 -23.57 -4.19
C THR A 105 14.50 -24.57 -3.24
N ARG A 106 14.07 -24.15 -2.04
CA ARG A 106 13.31 -25.00 -1.11
C ARG A 106 11.80 -24.95 -1.37
N CYS A 107 11.30 -23.87 -1.97
CA CYS A 107 9.88 -23.66 -2.21
C CYS A 107 9.42 -24.04 -3.62
N CYS A 108 10.35 -24.22 -4.56
CA CYS A 108 10.12 -24.63 -5.95
C CYS A 108 10.57 -26.09 -6.13
#